data_AF-A0A919TJD6-F1
#
_entry.id   AF-A0A919TJD6-F1
#
_cell.length_a   1.000
_cell.length_b   1.000
_cell.length_c   1.000
_cell.angle_alpha   90.00
_cell.angle_beta   90.00
_cell.angle_gamma   90.00
#
_symmetry.space_group_name_H-M   'P 1'
#
loop_
_entity.id
_entity.type
_entity.pdbx_description
1 polymer ?
#
loop_
_entity_poly.entity_id
_entity_poly.type
_entity_poly.pdbx_seq_one_letter_code
_entity_poly.pdbx_strand_id
1 'polypeptide(L)'
;MGLLDRFVSPRRRFAALALRVARSTPGVERAESRPEEFAIAIYRTGASGPAHLYLANIFRETEGATPAERKERLAKLVRIMAAPPPQDDWDSVRPKLRPVLRPVTFGSAGPPGMRPPISRAALPYLKELVVVDQPDAMAYVVPDRVDEWGVSAEEVFAAARANLAEMARNSLDQPWPGGQPLISMLDDGDAYFTSLLLAPGWLAEVGERLGGPVLAFAPDNNTLLLCPLPETTAEPFYALVDQHFKEASRSLSPVGYVAGPHGRTMAYSPPPGHPHHLSARRAETLLALTEYHGQTDWLAGQYAQAGVDVHVGGLLAAEPMGGVPETIAVWTAGVSTLLPKADTIAFVHPDAGPQFRAPWDAVAERVGLEAEPLLAPPRYRVEDWPSPEVLAQLRTNA
;
A
#
# COMPACT_ATOMS: atom_id res chain seq x y z
N MET A 1 -21.36 -29.79 -18.33
CA MET A 1 -20.66 -29.67 -17.02
C MET A 1 -20.64 -31.04 -16.39
N GLY A 2 -19.46 -31.63 -16.17
CA GLY A 2 -19.32 -33.01 -15.66
C GLY A 2 -19.27 -33.06 -14.14
N LEU A 3 -19.73 -34.18 -13.56
CA LEU A 3 -19.81 -34.44 -12.11
C LEU A 3 -18.48 -34.30 -11.34
N LEU A 4 -17.33 -34.21 -12.02
CA LEU A 4 -16.00 -34.03 -11.43
C LEU A 4 -15.63 -32.55 -11.16
N ASP A 5 -16.34 -31.57 -11.74
CA ASP A 5 -16.07 -30.13 -11.55
C ASP A 5 -16.44 -29.60 -10.14
N ARG A 6 -17.17 -30.39 -9.34
CA ARG A 6 -17.61 -30.03 -7.99
C ARG A 6 -16.51 -30.10 -6.93
N PHE A 7 -15.37 -30.75 -7.21
CA PHE A 7 -14.25 -30.91 -6.26
C PHE A 7 -13.06 -29.99 -6.53
N VAL A 8 -13.13 -29.14 -7.56
CA VAL A 8 -12.06 -28.18 -7.88
C VAL A 8 -12.30 -26.87 -7.13
N SER A 9 -11.31 -26.43 -6.36
CA SER A 9 -11.39 -25.17 -5.60
C SER A 9 -11.74 -23.98 -6.51
N PRO A 10 -12.57 -23.01 -6.07
CA PRO A 10 -12.91 -21.83 -6.87
C PRO A 10 -11.70 -21.13 -7.46
N ARG A 11 -10.61 -21.03 -6.70
CA ARG A 11 -9.31 -20.50 -7.14
C ARG A 11 -8.73 -21.28 -8.32
N ARG A 12 -8.68 -22.62 -8.26
CA ARG A 12 -8.18 -23.44 -9.38
C ARG A 12 -9.01 -23.27 -10.64
N ARG A 13 -10.35 -23.18 -10.52
CA ARG A 13 -11.23 -22.92 -11.67
C ARG A 13 -10.97 -21.56 -12.29
N PHE A 14 -10.76 -20.54 -11.47
CA PHE A 14 -10.42 -19.20 -11.93
C PHE A 14 -9.07 -19.14 -12.66
N ALA A 15 -8.04 -19.78 -12.10
CA ALA A 15 -6.73 -19.89 -12.74
C ALA A 15 -6.79 -20.62 -14.09
N ALA A 16 -7.59 -21.70 -14.17
CA ALA A 16 -7.80 -22.42 -15.42
C ALA A 16 -8.54 -21.57 -16.48
N LEU A 17 -9.50 -20.73 -16.06
CA LEU A 17 -10.16 -19.77 -16.94
C LEU A 17 -9.17 -18.72 -17.46
N ALA A 18 -8.38 -18.12 -16.57
CA ALA A 18 -7.35 -17.13 -16.94
C ALA A 18 -6.34 -17.71 -17.95
N LEU A 19 -5.86 -18.93 -17.70
CA LEU A 19 -4.96 -19.64 -18.61
C LEU A 19 -5.57 -19.89 -19.99
N ARG A 20 -6.86 -20.27 -20.03
CA ARG A 20 -7.59 -20.50 -21.28
C ARG A 20 -7.74 -19.19 -22.07
N VAL A 21 -8.13 -18.11 -21.39
CA VAL A 21 -8.25 -16.78 -21.99
C VAL A 21 -6.89 -16.32 -22.55
N ALA A 22 -5.81 -16.48 -21.79
CA ALA A 22 -4.46 -16.17 -22.22
C ALA A 22 -4.07 -16.88 -23.52
N ARG A 23 -4.25 -18.20 -23.58
CA ARG A 23 -3.90 -19.01 -24.76
C ARG A 23 -4.75 -18.68 -26.00
N SER A 24 -5.95 -18.15 -25.82
CA SER A 24 -6.82 -17.74 -26.92
C SER A 24 -6.63 -16.29 -27.37
N THR A 25 -5.77 -15.52 -26.69
CA THR A 25 -5.61 -14.09 -26.96
C THR A 25 -4.51 -13.86 -28.01
N PRO A 26 -4.79 -13.12 -29.11
CA PRO A 26 -3.76 -12.74 -30.08
C PRO A 26 -2.58 -12.02 -29.41
N GLY A 27 -1.36 -12.30 -29.86
CA GLY A 27 -0.12 -11.76 -29.29
C GLY A 27 0.48 -12.58 -28.14
N VAL A 28 -0.24 -13.60 -27.65
CA VAL A 28 0.28 -14.58 -26.69
C VAL A 28 0.75 -15.83 -27.43
N GLU A 29 2.06 -16.11 -27.39
CA GLU A 29 2.62 -17.34 -27.97
C GLU A 29 2.38 -18.53 -27.05
N ARG A 30 2.56 -18.31 -25.74
CA ARG A 30 2.46 -19.35 -24.72
C ARG A 30 1.98 -18.77 -23.41
N ALA A 31 1.21 -19.55 -22.65
CA ALA A 31 0.87 -19.22 -21.29
C ALA A 31 0.96 -20.46 -20.38
N GLU A 32 1.50 -20.25 -19.18
CA GLU A 32 1.76 -21.26 -18.17
C GLU A 32 1.11 -20.92 -16.84
N SER A 33 0.67 -21.93 -16.10
CA SER A 33 0.15 -21.74 -14.74
C SER A 33 1.31 -21.69 -13.73
N ARG A 34 1.22 -20.78 -12.77
CA ARG A 34 2.09 -20.68 -11.60
C ARG A 34 1.21 -20.87 -10.35
N PRO A 35 0.91 -22.12 -9.96
CA PRO A 35 -0.08 -22.40 -8.91
C PRO A 35 0.37 -21.92 -7.52
N GLU A 36 1.67 -21.96 -7.24
CA GLU A 36 2.26 -21.53 -5.96
C GLU A 36 2.08 -20.02 -5.73
N GLU A 37 2.18 -19.22 -6.79
CA GLU A 37 1.99 -17.76 -6.76
C GLU A 37 0.55 -17.33 -7.03
N PHE A 38 -0.36 -18.27 -7.28
CA PHE A 38 -1.70 -18.00 -7.81
C PHE A 38 -1.68 -17.01 -9.00
N ALA A 39 -0.85 -17.33 -10.00
CA ALA A 39 -0.60 -16.50 -11.17
C ALA A 39 -0.58 -17.31 -12.49
N ILE A 40 -0.56 -16.60 -13.62
CA ILE A 40 -0.18 -17.16 -14.93
C ILE A 40 0.99 -16.37 -15.52
N ALA A 41 1.91 -17.07 -16.18
CA ALA A 41 3.01 -16.47 -16.94
C ALA A 41 2.60 -16.41 -18.42
N ILE A 42 2.67 -15.23 -19.02
CA ILE A 42 2.26 -14.93 -20.40
C ILE A 42 3.50 -14.60 -21.22
N TYR A 43 3.81 -15.42 -22.22
CA TYR A 43 4.92 -15.21 -23.15
C TYR A 43 4.36 -14.55 -24.42
N ARG A 44 4.78 -13.31 -24.64
CA ARG A 44 4.40 -12.53 -25.82
C ARG A 44 5.30 -12.84 -27.00
N THR A 45 4.76 -12.64 -28.20
CA THR A 45 5.57 -12.69 -29.42
C THR A 45 6.71 -11.67 -29.39
N GLY A 46 7.93 -12.14 -29.57
CA GLY A 46 9.14 -11.30 -29.61
C GLY A 46 9.64 -10.80 -28.25
N ALA A 47 9.06 -11.22 -27.13
CA ALA A 47 9.55 -10.85 -25.79
C ALA A 47 10.64 -11.83 -25.30
N SER A 48 11.64 -11.31 -24.58
CA SER A 48 12.73 -12.10 -23.99
C SER A 48 12.29 -12.94 -22.77
N GLY A 49 11.13 -12.64 -22.17
CA GLY A 49 10.63 -13.32 -20.99
C GLY A 49 9.11 -13.15 -20.78
N PRO A 50 8.54 -13.88 -19.82
CA PRO A 50 7.10 -13.83 -19.53
C PRO A 50 6.72 -12.60 -18.72
N ALA A 51 5.51 -12.10 -18.97
CA ALA A 51 4.81 -11.19 -18.05
C ALA A 51 3.92 -12.01 -17.09
N HIS A 52 3.94 -11.69 -15.80
CA HIS A 52 3.18 -12.42 -14.79
C HIS A 52 1.85 -11.71 -14.48
N LEU A 53 0.73 -12.43 -14.61
CA LEU A 53 -0.60 -11.97 -14.20
C LEU A 53 -0.98 -12.63 -12.87
N TYR A 54 -0.87 -11.87 -11.78
CA TYR A 54 -1.28 -12.29 -10.46
C TYR A 54 -2.80 -12.24 -10.31
N LEU A 55 -3.42 -13.37 -9.93
CA LEU A 55 -4.87 -13.54 -9.99
C LEU A 55 -5.59 -13.19 -8.70
N ALA A 56 -4.88 -12.98 -7.59
CA ALA A 56 -5.47 -12.79 -6.26
C ALA A 56 -6.46 -11.62 -6.21
N ASN A 57 -6.07 -10.45 -6.74
CA ASN A 57 -6.93 -9.26 -6.72
C ASN A 57 -8.08 -9.40 -7.71
N ILE A 58 -7.83 -9.89 -8.92
CA ILE A 58 -8.87 -10.07 -9.95
C ILE A 58 -9.91 -11.09 -9.47
N PHE A 59 -9.49 -12.13 -8.75
CA PHE A 59 -10.38 -13.12 -8.16
C PHE A 59 -11.31 -12.49 -7.13
N ARG A 60 -10.80 -11.65 -6.21
CA ARG A 60 -11.60 -10.91 -5.23
C ARG A 60 -12.53 -9.88 -5.90
N GLU A 61 -12.00 -9.08 -6.82
CA GLU A 61 -12.75 -8.08 -7.60
C GLU A 61 -13.94 -8.69 -8.36
N THR A 62 -13.89 -9.99 -8.66
CA THR A 62 -14.92 -10.69 -9.45
C THR A 62 -15.72 -11.70 -8.64
N GLU A 63 -15.66 -11.68 -7.31
CA GLU A 63 -16.36 -12.65 -6.45
C GLU A 63 -17.89 -12.65 -6.64
N GLY A 64 -18.48 -11.47 -6.89
CA GLY A 64 -19.91 -11.30 -7.24
C GLY A 64 -20.24 -11.34 -8.73
N ALA A 65 -19.25 -11.37 -9.62
CA ALA A 65 -19.46 -11.25 -11.06
C ALA A 65 -19.94 -12.56 -11.71
N THR A 66 -20.74 -12.42 -12.77
CA THR A 66 -21.17 -13.53 -13.63
C THR A 66 -19.97 -14.18 -14.33
N PRO A 67 -20.10 -15.44 -14.81
CA PRO A 67 -19.04 -16.09 -15.58
C PRO A 67 -18.61 -15.32 -16.84
N ALA A 68 -19.54 -14.61 -17.48
CA ALA A 68 -19.26 -13.82 -18.68
C ALA A 68 -18.43 -12.57 -18.34
N GLU A 69 -18.81 -11.82 -17.30
CA GLU A 69 -18.07 -10.65 -16.81
C GLU A 69 -16.66 -11.03 -16.35
N ARG A 70 -16.51 -12.14 -15.62
CA ARG A 70 -15.20 -12.69 -15.24
C ARG A 70 -14.31 -12.94 -16.44
N LYS A 71 -14.86 -13.59 -17.48
CA LYS A 71 -14.13 -13.90 -18.70
C LYS A 71 -13.73 -12.62 -19.44
N GLU A 72 -14.64 -11.65 -19.55
CA GLU A 72 -14.35 -10.38 -20.22
C GLU A 72 -13.28 -9.57 -19.47
N ARG A 73 -13.36 -9.51 -18.13
CA ARG A 73 -12.34 -8.86 -17.30
C ARG A 73 -10.96 -9.47 -17.51
N LEU A 74 -10.87 -10.80 -17.51
CA LEU A 74 -9.63 -11.51 -17.81
C LEU A 74 -9.16 -11.24 -19.25
N ALA A 75 -10.07 -11.25 -20.22
CA ALA A 75 -9.74 -11.00 -21.62
C ALA A 75 -9.22 -9.58 -21.86
N LYS A 76 -9.79 -8.56 -21.21
CA LYS A 76 -9.28 -7.19 -21.24
C LYS A 76 -7.85 -7.14 -20.69
N LEU A 77 -7.61 -7.70 -19.50
CA LEU A 77 -6.28 -7.68 -18.87
C LEU A 77 -5.22 -8.41 -19.68
N VAL A 78 -5.55 -9.60 -20.20
CA VAL A 78 -4.64 -10.36 -21.05
C VAL A 78 -4.36 -9.62 -22.34
N ARG A 79 -5.36 -8.99 -22.98
CA ARG A 79 -5.13 -8.17 -24.19
C ARG A 79 -4.15 -7.03 -23.94
N ILE A 80 -4.31 -6.32 -22.82
CA ILE A 80 -3.37 -5.25 -22.41
C ILE A 80 -1.96 -5.84 -22.23
N MET A 81 -1.83 -6.97 -21.55
CA MET A 81 -0.54 -7.62 -21.33
C MET A 81 0.06 -8.23 -22.59
N ALA A 82 -0.74 -8.59 -23.59
CA ALA A 82 -0.31 -9.18 -24.86
C ALA A 82 0.09 -8.12 -25.89
N ALA A 83 -0.33 -6.87 -25.71
CA ALA A 83 0.04 -5.78 -26.58
C ALA A 83 1.57 -5.60 -26.65
N PRO A 84 2.12 -5.25 -27.83
CA PRO A 84 3.52 -4.89 -27.94
C PRO A 84 3.81 -3.69 -27.02
N PRO A 85 5.02 -3.61 -26.44
CA PRO A 85 5.41 -2.45 -25.65
C PRO A 85 5.26 -1.17 -26.50
N PRO A 86 4.70 -0.09 -25.94
CA PRO A 86 4.56 1.16 -26.66
C PRO A 86 5.94 1.69 -27.10
N GLN A 87 6.08 2.09 -28.36
CA GLN A 87 7.27 2.78 -28.87
C GLN A 87 7.17 4.28 -28.58
N ASP A 88 7.02 4.61 -27.30
CA ASP A 88 6.78 5.97 -26.84
C ASP A 88 8.11 6.60 -26.37
N ASP A 89 8.37 7.82 -26.81
CA ASP A 89 9.47 8.68 -26.36
C ASP A 89 9.07 9.56 -25.16
N TRP A 90 10.03 10.29 -24.59
CA TRP A 90 9.78 11.16 -23.45
C TRP A 90 8.69 12.21 -23.71
N ASP A 91 8.75 12.89 -24.86
CA ASP A 91 7.83 13.99 -25.18
C ASP A 91 6.39 13.52 -25.32
N SER A 92 6.17 12.32 -25.84
CA SER A 92 4.84 11.72 -25.99
C SER A 92 4.25 11.19 -24.67
N VAL A 93 5.07 10.70 -23.73
CA VAL A 93 4.59 10.18 -22.43
C VAL A 93 4.47 11.26 -21.36
N ARG A 94 5.31 12.30 -21.40
CA ARG A 94 5.36 13.37 -20.38
C ARG A 94 3.99 13.96 -20.03
N PRO A 95 3.10 14.34 -20.97
CA PRO A 95 1.78 14.89 -20.63
C PRO A 95 0.80 13.83 -20.08
N LYS A 96 1.09 12.54 -20.27
CA LYS A 96 0.26 11.40 -19.82
C LYS A 96 0.68 10.89 -18.44
N LEU A 97 1.76 11.41 -17.86
CA LEU A 97 2.21 10.97 -16.55
C LEU A 97 1.21 11.37 -15.47
N ARG A 98 0.86 10.42 -14.61
CA ARG A 98 0.02 10.64 -13.44
C ARG A 98 0.72 10.09 -12.20
N PRO A 99 0.84 10.87 -11.12
CA PRO A 99 1.30 10.34 -9.85
C PRO A 99 0.17 9.49 -9.25
N VAL A 100 0.53 8.42 -8.55
CA VAL A 100 -0.43 7.55 -7.85
C VAL A 100 0.06 7.21 -6.45
N LEU A 101 -0.85 7.21 -5.49
CA LEU A 101 -0.58 6.69 -4.15
C LEU A 101 -0.74 5.18 -4.12
N ARG A 102 0.22 4.49 -3.53
CA ARG A 102 0.16 3.06 -3.26
C ARG A 102 0.62 2.75 -1.84
N PRO A 103 0.18 1.61 -1.27
CA PRO A 103 0.78 1.08 -0.05
C PRO A 103 2.30 0.99 -0.18
N VAL A 104 3.03 1.25 0.91
CA VAL A 104 4.50 1.24 0.90
C VAL A 104 5.06 -0.11 0.47
N THR A 105 4.34 -1.20 0.78
CA THR A 105 4.72 -2.56 0.38
C THR A 105 4.40 -2.89 -1.07
N PHE A 106 3.68 -2.04 -1.80
CA PHE A 106 3.27 -2.30 -3.20
C PHE A 106 4.47 -2.56 -4.11
N GLY A 107 4.41 -3.62 -4.92
CA GLY A 107 5.47 -3.96 -5.87
C GLY A 107 6.74 -4.56 -5.24
N SER A 108 6.79 -4.75 -3.92
CA SER A 108 7.93 -5.41 -3.25
C SER A 108 7.92 -6.93 -3.47
N ALA A 109 6.73 -7.53 -3.60
CA ALA A 109 6.54 -8.96 -3.82
C ALA A 109 6.62 -9.39 -5.29
N GLY A 110 7.66 -8.94 -6.01
CA GLY A 110 7.96 -9.36 -7.38
C GLY A 110 8.82 -10.63 -7.43
N PRO A 111 8.88 -11.33 -8.57
CA PRO A 111 9.82 -12.43 -8.76
C PRO A 111 11.27 -11.93 -8.71
N PRO A 112 12.24 -12.79 -8.38
CA PRO A 112 13.65 -12.41 -8.36
C PRO A 112 14.10 -11.74 -9.66
N GLY A 113 14.76 -10.58 -9.54
CA GLY A 113 15.23 -9.79 -10.68
C GLY A 113 14.22 -8.77 -11.22
N MET A 114 12.96 -8.76 -10.75
CA MET A 114 12.02 -7.69 -11.08
C MET A 114 12.46 -6.37 -10.43
N ARG A 115 12.66 -5.33 -11.24
CA ARG A 115 12.84 -3.97 -10.72
C ARG A 115 11.47 -3.38 -10.38
N PRO A 116 11.24 -2.94 -9.14
CA PRO A 116 9.97 -2.31 -8.78
C PRO A 116 9.80 -0.98 -9.54
N PRO A 117 8.56 -0.50 -9.73
CA PRO A 117 8.32 0.84 -10.24
C PRO A 117 9.10 1.91 -9.47
N ILE A 118 9.47 2.99 -10.16
CA ILE A 118 10.07 4.14 -9.47
C ILE A 118 9.08 4.64 -8.41
N SER A 119 9.59 4.91 -7.21
CA SER A 119 8.76 5.34 -6.10
C SER A 119 9.53 6.23 -5.12
N ARG A 120 8.79 7.06 -4.39
CA ARG A 120 9.31 7.85 -3.26
C ARG A 120 8.28 7.90 -2.12
N ALA A 121 8.75 8.14 -0.90
CA ALA A 121 7.86 8.30 0.25
C ALA A 121 6.89 9.47 0.04
N ALA A 122 5.63 9.31 0.44
CA ALA A 122 4.59 10.32 0.25
C ALA A 122 3.87 10.68 1.56
N LEU A 123 3.29 9.68 2.21
CA LEU A 123 2.56 9.78 3.47
C LEU A 123 2.96 8.57 4.33
N PRO A 124 2.69 8.56 5.65
CA PRO A 124 2.99 7.39 6.48
C PRO A 124 2.44 6.11 5.84
N TYR A 125 3.32 5.11 5.66
CA TYR A 125 2.98 3.82 5.02
C TYR A 125 2.50 3.88 3.57
N LEU A 126 2.60 5.04 2.90
CA LEU A 126 2.26 5.21 1.50
C LEU A 126 3.44 5.77 0.70
N LYS A 127 3.49 5.42 -0.58
CA LYS A 127 4.47 5.92 -1.53
C LYS A 127 3.81 6.46 -2.79
N GLU A 128 4.45 7.47 -3.36
CA GLU A 128 4.12 8.02 -4.68
C GLU A 128 4.85 7.18 -5.73
N LEU A 129 4.10 6.69 -6.72
CA LEU A 129 4.60 6.12 -7.96
C LEU A 129 4.15 6.99 -9.13
N VAL A 130 4.70 6.74 -10.31
CA VAL A 130 4.21 7.35 -11.56
C VAL A 130 3.68 6.27 -12.49
N VAL A 131 2.56 6.56 -13.12
CA VAL A 131 2.01 5.78 -14.23
C VAL A 131 1.95 6.62 -15.49
N VAL A 132 2.05 5.96 -16.64
CA VAL A 132 1.59 6.49 -17.93
C VAL A 132 0.11 6.15 -18.05
N ASP A 133 -0.71 7.17 -18.15
CA ASP A 133 -2.15 7.05 -18.39
C ASP A 133 -2.40 6.71 -19.86
N GLN A 134 -3.08 5.60 -20.13
CA GLN A 134 -3.45 5.16 -21.47
C GLN A 134 -4.96 4.90 -21.51
N PRO A 135 -5.61 4.98 -22.69
CA PRO A 135 -7.08 4.93 -22.80
C PRO A 135 -7.76 3.73 -22.15
N ASP A 136 -7.07 2.59 -22.05
CA ASP A 136 -7.63 1.35 -21.51
C ASP A 136 -6.96 0.87 -20.21
N ALA A 137 -5.86 1.50 -19.80
CA ALA A 137 -5.03 1.04 -18.69
C ALA A 137 -4.02 2.10 -18.21
N MET A 138 -3.58 1.97 -16.96
CA MET A 138 -2.38 2.64 -16.47
C MET A 138 -1.16 1.72 -16.54
N ALA A 139 -0.01 2.23 -16.97
CA ALA A 139 1.25 1.49 -16.99
C ALA A 139 2.24 2.12 -16.00
N TYR A 140 2.70 1.37 -14.99
CA TYR A 140 3.68 1.88 -14.04
C TYR A 140 5.02 2.17 -14.72
N VAL A 141 5.63 3.29 -14.37
CA VAL A 141 6.98 3.64 -14.80
C VAL A 141 7.99 2.85 -13.98
N VAL A 142 8.82 2.06 -14.67
CA VAL A 142 9.92 1.29 -14.10
C VAL A 142 11.27 1.92 -14.47
N PRO A 143 12.36 1.65 -13.73
CA PRO A 143 13.67 2.25 -14.01
C PRO A 143 14.13 2.13 -15.46
N ASP A 144 13.92 0.97 -16.08
CA ASP A 144 14.35 0.73 -17.46
C ASP A 144 13.67 1.69 -18.46
N ARG A 145 12.42 2.10 -18.21
CA ARG A 145 11.73 3.11 -19.03
C ARG A 145 12.32 4.50 -18.86
N VAL A 146 12.77 4.83 -17.64
CA VAL A 146 13.44 6.10 -17.35
C VAL A 146 14.77 6.18 -18.10
N ASP A 147 15.53 5.08 -18.09
CA ASP A 147 16.78 4.94 -18.84
C ASP A 147 16.55 5.06 -20.35
N GLU A 148 15.51 4.39 -20.89
CA GLU A 148 15.13 4.46 -22.31
C GLU A 148 14.74 5.87 -22.77
N TRP A 149 14.05 6.63 -21.91
CA TRP A 149 13.68 8.02 -22.19
C TRP A 149 14.84 9.00 -22.04
N GLY A 150 15.97 8.58 -21.45
CA GLY A 150 17.14 9.43 -21.25
C GLY A 150 16.91 10.58 -20.26
N VAL A 151 16.01 10.39 -19.27
CA VAL A 151 15.68 11.39 -18.24
C VAL A 151 15.97 10.83 -16.84
N SER A 152 15.93 11.68 -15.82
CA SER A 152 16.03 11.26 -14.43
C SER A 152 14.66 10.90 -13.82
N ALA A 153 14.66 10.08 -12.76
CA ALA A 153 13.43 9.80 -12.02
C ALA A 153 12.79 11.07 -11.43
N GLU A 154 13.59 12.06 -11.02
CA GLU A 154 13.07 13.33 -10.49
C GLU A 154 12.34 14.13 -11.57
N GLU A 155 12.82 14.14 -12.81
CA GLU A 155 12.11 14.76 -13.93
C GLU A 155 10.76 14.09 -14.21
N VAL A 156 10.71 12.75 -14.10
CA VAL A 156 9.47 11.98 -14.23
C VAL A 156 8.47 12.36 -13.13
N PHE A 157 8.91 12.40 -11.86
CA PHE A 157 8.06 12.84 -10.76
C PHE A 157 7.62 14.29 -10.91
N ALA A 158 8.52 15.21 -11.28
CA ALA A 158 8.19 16.61 -11.47
C ALA A 158 7.13 16.81 -12.57
N ALA A 159 7.25 16.10 -13.70
CA ALA A 159 6.26 16.14 -14.77
C ALA A 159 4.90 15.58 -14.31
N ALA A 160 4.88 14.44 -13.61
CA ALA A 160 3.66 13.86 -13.07
C ALA A 160 2.97 14.83 -12.08
N ARG A 161 3.74 15.47 -11.18
CA ARG A 161 3.24 16.47 -10.24
C ARG A 161 2.66 17.70 -10.94
N ALA A 162 3.28 18.16 -12.02
CA ALA A 162 2.77 19.28 -12.81
C ALA A 162 1.41 18.96 -13.45
N ASN A 163 1.27 17.76 -14.04
CA ASN A 163 0.01 17.29 -14.61
C ASN A 163 -1.08 17.16 -13.53
N LEU A 164 -0.74 16.62 -12.35
CA LEU A 164 -1.67 16.54 -11.22
C LEU A 164 -2.11 17.92 -10.73
N ALA A 165 -1.21 18.91 -10.69
CA ALA A 165 -1.55 20.25 -10.25
C ALA A 165 -2.61 20.91 -11.16
N GLU A 166 -2.61 20.60 -12.45
CA GLU A 166 -3.67 21.02 -13.37
C GLU A 166 -5.00 20.32 -13.07
N MET A 167 -4.98 19.00 -12.86
CA MET A 167 -6.17 18.25 -12.45
C MET A 167 -6.75 18.76 -11.14
N ALA A 168 -5.90 19.08 -10.17
CA ALA A 168 -6.29 19.65 -8.88
C ALA A 168 -7.03 20.97 -9.06
N ARG A 169 -6.49 21.91 -9.85
CA ARG A 169 -7.18 23.17 -10.18
C ARG A 169 -8.53 22.92 -10.85
N ASN A 170 -8.58 22.05 -11.86
CA ASN A 170 -9.82 21.72 -12.57
C ASN A 170 -10.87 21.11 -11.63
N SER A 171 -10.47 20.30 -10.66
CA SER A 171 -11.39 19.72 -9.67
C SER A 171 -11.99 20.77 -8.72
N LEU A 172 -11.23 21.84 -8.45
CA LEU A 172 -11.67 22.93 -7.57
C LEU A 172 -12.65 23.85 -8.30
N ASP A 173 -12.50 24.05 -9.60
CA ASP A 173 -13.41 24.87 -10.43
C ASP A 173 -14.83 24.28 -10.55
N GLN A 174 -15.01 23.00 -10.21
CA GLN A 174 -16.32 22.37 -10.19
C GLN A 174 -17.16 22.81 -8.97
N PRO A 175 -18.50 22.81 -9.06
CA PRO A 175 -19.36 23.09 -7.92
C PRO A 175 -19.18 22.04 -6.81
N TRP A 176 -18.93 22.50 -5.60
CA TRP A 176 -18.80 21.63 -4.42
C TRP A 176 -20.15 21.51 -3.69
N PRO A 177 -20.59 20.29 -3.34
CA PRO A 177 -21.85 20.07 -2.64
C PRO A 177 -21.70 20.48 -1.16
N GLY A 178 -21.91 21.77 -0.88
CA GLY A 178 -21.90 22.32 0.47
C GLY A 178 -23.01 21.73 1.35
N GLY A 179 -22.76 21.63 2.65
CA GLY A 179 -23.74 21.17 3.65
C GLY A 179 -23.94 19.66 3.72
N GLN A 180 -23.25 18.85 2.91
CA GLN A 180 -23.25 17.40 3.07
C GLN A 180 -22.27 16.96 4.16
N PRO A 181 -22.63 15.97 5.01
CA PRO A 181 -21.75 15.48 6.06
C PRO A 181 -20.57 14.65 5.52
N LEU A 182 -20.68 14.14 4.29
CA LEU A 182 -19.68 13.31 3.63
C LEU A 182 -19.82 13.48 2.11
N ILE A 183 -18.71 13.71 1.44
CA ILE A 183 -18.58 13.75 -0.02
C ILE A 183 -17.75 12.54 -0.43
N SER A 184 -18.25 11.75 -1.38
CA SER A 184 -17.56 10.58 -1.92
C SER A 184 -17.18 10.83 -3.37
N MET A 185 -15.88 10.82 -3.65
CA MET A 185 -15.32 10.91 -4.99
C MET A 185 -14.84 9.52 -5.40
N LEU A 186 -15.62 8.85 -6.27
CA LEU A 186 -15.31 7.53 -6.77
C LEU A 186 -14.73 7.64 -8.19
N ASP A 187 -13.51 7.15 -8.35
CA ASP A 187 -12.81 7.10 -9.63
C ASP A 187 -13.19 5.82 -10.37
N ASP A 188 -13.75 5.98 -11.57
CA ASP A 188 -14.09 4.89 -12.49
C ASP A 188 -12.97 4.56 -13.49
N GLY A 189 -11.85 5.30 -13.45
CA GLY A 189 -10.61 4.95 -14.16
C GLY A 189 -9.70 6.13 -14.53
N ASP A 190 -10.25 7.34 -14.64
CA ASP A 190 -9.57 8.47 -15.28
C ASP A 190 -9.37 9.68 -14.35
N ALA A 191 -9.95 9.65 -13.15
CA ALA A 191 -10.07 10.83 -12.31
C ALA A 191 -8.91 10.99 -11.30
N TYR A 192 -8.23 9.89 -10.95
CA TYR A 192 -7.09 9.84 -10.04
C TYR A 192 -7.34 10.57 -8.70
N PHE A 193 -8.56 10.45 -8.15
CA PHE A 193 -8.97 11.26 -7.00
C PHE A 193 -8.09 11.08 -5.77
N THR A 194 -7.63 9.86 -5.47
CA THR A 194 -6.73 9.62 -4.33
C THR A 194 -5.39 10.35 -4.49
N SER A 195 -4.95 10.58 -5.72
CA SER A 195 -3.76 11.38 -6.04
C SER A 195 -3.97 12.88 -5.82
N LEU A 196 -5.18 13.39 -5.58
CA LEU A 196 -5.35 14.80 -5.23
C LEU A 196 -4.77 15.13 -3.85
N LEU A 197 -4.67 14.15 -2.95
CA LEU A 197 -3.95 14.28 -1.67
C LEU A 197 -2.47 14.60 -1.84
N LEU A 198 -1.93 14.30 -3.01
CA LEU A 198 -0.56 14.58 -3.37
C LEU A 198 -0.40 16.05 -3.84
N ALA A 199 -1.45 16.74 -4.29
CA ALA A 199 -1.37 18.11 -4.79
C ALA A 199 -1.25 19.14 -3.64
N PRO A 200 -0.16 19.95 -3.59
CA PRO A 200 -0.02 20.96 -2.56
C PRO A 200 -1.15 22.00 -2.61
N GLY A 201 -1.70 22.35 -1.44
CA GLY A 201 -2.75 23.34 -1.27
C GLY A 201 -4.16 22.82 -1.53
N TRP A 202 -4.31 21.74 -2.29
CA TRP A 202 -5.61 21.25 -2.73
C TRP A 202 -6.57 20.97 -1.57
N LEU A 203 -6.13 20.22 -0.56
CA LEU A 203 -7.00 19.87 0.58
C LEU A 203 -7.39 21.09 1.43
N ALA A 204 -6.54 22.12 1.49
CA ALA A 204 -6.85 23.37 2.18
C ALA A 204 -7.93 24.15 1.42
N GLU A 205 -7.80 24.26 0.10
CA GLU A 205 -8.73 24.99 -0.75
C GLU A 205 -10.11 24.29 -0.82
N VAL A 206 -10.13 22.95 -0.81
CA VAL A 206 -11.39 22.20 -0.62
C VAL A 206 -12.05 22.61 0.69
N GLY A 207 -11.29 22.73 1.77
CA GLY A 207 -11.80 23.20 3.06
C GLY A 207 -12.40 24.60 2.98
N GLU A 208 -11.72 25.55 2.35
CA GLU A 208 -12.24 26.91 2.14
C GLU A 208 -13.58 26.90 1.40
N ARG A 209 -13.71 26.07 0.35
CA ARG A 209 -14.96 25.92 -0.43
C ARG A 209 -16.09 25.27 0.36
N LEU A 210 -15.76 24.38 1.30
CA LEU A 210 -16.72 23.74 2.20
C LEU A 210 -16.98 24.53 3.49
N GLY A 211 -16.32 25.68 3.66
CA GLY A 211 -16.53 26.60 4.79
C GLY A 211 -15.73 26.25 6.05
N GLY A 212 -14.72 25.39 5.97
CA GLY A 212 -13.85 25.05 7.11
C GLY A 212 -12.90 23.87 6.85
N PRO A 213 -12.05 23.52 7.82
CA PRO A 213 -11.13 22.39 7.69
C PRO A 213 -11.87 21.08 7.36
N VAL A 214 -11.23 20.24 6.56
CA VAL A 214 -11.78 18.95 6.11
C VAL A 214 -10.88 17.80 6.54
N LEU A 215 -11.50 16.66 6.79
CA LEU A 215 -10.85 15.39 7.01
C LEU A 215 -11.05 14.52 5.75
N ALA A 216 -9.95 14.10 5.13
CA ALA A 216 -9.95 13.28 3.93
C ALA A 216 -9.55 11.83 4.23
N PHE A 217 -10.15 10.87 3.55
CA PHE A 217 -9.83 9.45 3.67
C PHE A 217 -9.71 8.80 2.30
N ALA A 218 -8.73 7.90 2.16
CA ALA A 218 -8.53 7.13 0.93
C ALA A 218 -8.48 5.62 1.27
N PRO A 219 -9.64 4.99 1.57
CA PRO A 219 -9.69 3.61 2.05
C PRO A 219 -9.17 2.61 1.03
N ASP A 220 -9.30 2.90 -0.27
CA ASP A 220 -8.76 2.13 -1.37
C ASP A 220 -8.12 3.05 -2.42
N ASN A 221 -7.71 2.48 -3.55
CA ASN A 221 -6.98 3.22 -4.58
C ASN A 221 -7.86 4.10 -5.48
N ASN A 222 -9.19 4.02 -5.38
CA ASN A 222 -10.11 4.74 -6.28
C ASN A 222 -11.18 5.58 -5.54
N THR A 223 -11.25 5.52 -4.22
CA THR A 223 -12.20 6.27 -3.41
C THR A 223 -11.47 7.34 -2.61
N LEU A 224 -11.89 8.60 -2.77
CA LEU A 224 -11.54 9.69 -1.86
C LEU A 224 -12.81 10.18 -1.15
N LEU A 225 -12.83 10.07 0.16
CA LEU A 225 -13.91 10.56 1.01
C LEU A 225 -13.47 11.86 1.68
N LEU A 226 -14.36 12.85 1.72
CA LEU A 226 -14.12 14.15 2.34
C LEU A 226 -15.27 14.47 3.27
N CYS A 227 -14.99 14.79 4.53
CA CYS A 227 -15.99 15.32 5.45
C CYS A 227 -15.49 16.62 6.11
N PRO A 228 -16.39 17.55 6.46
CA PRO A 228 -16.03 18.64 7.37
C PRO A 228 -15.42 18.06 8.64
N LEU A 229 -14.33 18.65 9.13
CA LEU A 229 -13.69 18.21 10.37
C LEU A 229 -14.67 18.46 11.53
N PRO A 230 -15.21 17.42 12.20
CA PRO A 230 -16.22 17.62 13.23
C PRO A 230 -15.60 18.23 14.50
N GLU A 231 -16.38 18.94 15.32
CA GLU A 231 -15.87 19.48 16.59
C GLU A 231 -15.91 18.44 17.72
N THR A 232 -16.84 17.48 17.67
CA THR A 232 -17.18 16.61 18.79
C THR A 232 -16.68 15.18 18.64
N THR A 233 -16.94 14.54 17.49
CA THR A 233 -16.51 13.17 17.25
C THR A 233 -16.31 12.88 15.75
N ALA A 234 -15.24 12.17 15.45
CA ALA A 234 -14.94 11.64 14.13
C ALA A 234 -15.19 10.11 14.03
N GLU A 235 -15.59 9.46 15.12
CA GLU A 235 -15.72 7.99 15.20
C GLU A 235 -16.61 7.39 14.09
N PRO A 236 -17.79 7.95 13.75
CA PRO A 236 -18.62 7.38 12.69
C PRO A 236 -17.92 7.35 11.32
N PHE A 237 -17.11 8.36 11.01
CA PHE A 237 -16.34 8.41 9.75
C PHE A 237 -15.22 7.38 9.76
N TYR A 238 -14.48 7.28 10.87
CA TYR A 238 -13.43 6.27 11.02
C TYR A 238 -13.99 4.84 10.97
N ALA A 239 -15.15 4.57 11.57
CA ALA A 239 -15.79 3.26 11.51
C ALA A 239 -16.20 2.88 10.08
N LEU A 240 -16.76 3.82 9.32
CA LEU A 240 -17.10 3.62 7.90
C LEU A 240 -15.84 3.31 7.07
N VAL A 241 -14.78 4.11 7.25
CA VAL A 241 -13.52 3.99 6.51
C VAL A 241 -12.80 2.68 6.87
N ASP A 242 -12.79 2.28 8.14
CA ASP A 242 -12.22 1.03 8.61
C ASP A 242 -12.87 -0.18 7.92
N GLN A 243 -14.21 -0.20 7.86
CA GLN A 243 -14.94 -1.26 7.17
C GLN A 243 -14.58 -1.29 5.67
N HIS A 244 -14.63 -0.14 4.99
CA HIS A 244 -14.29 -0.05 3.57
C HIS A 244 -12.86 -0.54 3.32
N PHE A 245 -11.89 -0.06 4.10
CA PHE A 245 -10.48 -0.45 3.98
C PHE A 245 -10.29 -1.97 4.10
N LYS A 246 -10.98 -2.63 5.04
CA LYS A 246 -10.91 -4.09 5.26
C LYS A 246 -11.54 -4.90 4.12
N GLU A 247 -12.61 -4.40 3.52
CA GLU A 247 -13.34 -5.08 2.45
C GLU A 247 -12.72 -4.83 1.06
N ALA A 248 -11.96 -3.75 0.90
CA ALA A 248 -11.38 -3.36 -0.37
C ALA A 248 -10.43 -4.42 -0.94
N SER A 249 -10.56 -4.69 -2.25
CA SER A 249 -9.60 -5.55 -2.96
C SER A 249 -8.23 -4.89 -3.11
N ARG A 250 -8.17 -3.56 -3.06
CA ARG A 250 -6.96 -2.74 -3.21
C ARG A 250 -6.97 -1.62 -2.18
N SER A 251 -6.97 -2.02 -0.91
CA SER A 251 -6.90 -1.11 0.23
C SER A 251 -5.69 -0.18 0.12
N LEU A 252 -5.87 1.08 0.55
CA LEU A 252 -4.83 2.10 0.52
C LEU A 252 -4.54 2.62 1.92
N SER A 253 -5.49 3.30 2.57
CA SER A 253 -5.28 3.85 3.91
C SER A 253 -6.59 4.08 4.68
N PRO A 254 -6.71 3.60 5.93
CA PRO A 254 -7.81 3.96 6.82
C PRO A 254 -7.57 5.29 7.56
N VAL A 255 -6.36 5.85 7.47
CA VAL A 255 -5.96 7.09 8.16
C VAL A 255 -6.67 8.31 7.56
N GLY A 256 -7.10 9.22 8.44
CA GLY A 256 -7.61 10.52 8.04
C GLY A 256 -6.48 11.51 7.76
N TYR A 257 -6.67 12.37 6.78
CA TYR A 257 -5.69 13.35 6.31
C TYR A 257 -6.25 14.77 6.40
N VAL A 258 -5.39 15.72 6.75
CA VAL A 258 -5.72 17.15 6.84
C VAL A 258 -4.69 17.99 6.08
N ALA A 259 -5.05 19.23 5.77
CA ALA A 259 -4.10 20.21 5.27
C ALA A 259 -3.10 20.57 6.37
N GLY A 260 -1.81 20.38 6.08
CA GLY A 260 -0.70 20.71 6.94
C GLY A 260 0.07 21.96 6.49
N PRO A 261 1.20 22.26 7.13
CA PRO A 261 2.05 23.38 6.79
C PRO A 261 2.47 23.38 5.31
N HIS A 262 2.55 24.58 4.72
CA HIS A 262 2.88 24.78 3.30
C HIS A 262 1.93 24.06 2.33
N GLY A 263 0.68 23.82 2.73
CA GLY A 263 -0.34 23.18 1.91
C GLY A 263 -0.12 21.69 1.68
N ARG A 264 0.82 21.05 2.40
CA ARG A 264 1.05 19.61 2.26
C ARG A 264 -0.04 18.84 3.00
N THR A 265 -0.55 17.79 2.39
CA THR A 265 -1.37 16.81 3.09
C THR A 265 -0.55 16.11 4.17
N MET A 266 -1.11 15.95 5.36
CA MET A 266 -0.50 15.20 6.46
C MET A 266 -1.53 14.30 7.15
N ALA A 267 -1.06 13.23 7.78
CA ALA A 267 -1.91 12.40 8.62
C ALA A 267 -2.49 13.24 9.77
N TYR A 268 -3.77 13.06 10.04
CA TYR A 268 -4.46 13.73 11.14
C TYR A 268 -4.17 12.99 12.45
N SER A 269 -3.19 13.48 13.20
CA SER A 269 -2.75 12.91 14.48
C SER A 269 -3.04 13.91 15.63
N PRO A 270 -4.30 14.08 16.05
CA PRO A 270 -4.64 14.98 17.14
C PRO A 270 -4.00 14.51 18.47
N PRO A 271 -3.62 15.44 19.37
CA PRO A 271 -2.87 15.10 20.58
C PRO A 271 -3.72 14.28 21.59
N PRO A 272 -3.07 13.59 22.54
CA PRO A 272 -3.78 12.95 23.66
C PRO A 272 -4.74 13.90 24.37
N GLY A 273 -5.93 13.41 24.71
CA GLY A 273 -7.01 14.20 25.32
C GLY A 273 -7.95 14.87 24.30
N HIS A 274 -7.60 14.93 23.02
CA HIS A 274 -8.51 15.38 21.97
C HIS A 274 -9.61 14.32 21.69
N PRO A 275 -10.88 14.70 21.43
CA PRO A 275 -11.96 13.73 21.22
C PRO A 275 -11.72 12.73 20.08
N HIS A 276 -10.97 13.14 19.05
CA HIS A 276 -10.65 12.30 17.89
C HIS A 276 -9.40 11.44 18.05
N HIS A 277 -8.65 11.59 19.16
CA HIS A 277 -7.35 10.94 19.34
C HIS A 277 -7.43 9.43 19.21
N LEU A 278 -8.41 8.82 19.87
CA LEU A 278 -8.56 7.36 19.87
C LEU A 278 -8.85 6.82 18.45
N SER A 279 -9.80 7.41 17.73
CA SER A 279 -10.18 7.00 16.37
C SER A 279 -9.00 7.12 15.40
N ALA A 280 -8.28 8.25 15.45
CA ALA A 280 -7.10 8.48 14.62
C ALA A 280 -5.99 7.47 14.91
N ARG A 281 -5.69 7.21 16.19
CA ARG A 281 -4.66 6.24 16.61
C ARG A 281 -5.01 4.80 16.21
N ARG A 282 -6.29 4.42 16.27
CA ARG A 282 -6.74 3.10 15.78
C ARG A 282 -6.49 2.94 14.29
N ALA A 283 -6.81 3.95 13.48
CA ALA A 283 -6.59 3.92 12.05
C ALA A 283 -5.08 3.86 11.69
N GLU A 284 -4.25 4.67 12.37
CA GLU A 284 -2.79 4.61 12.20
C GLU A 284 -2.23 3.24 12.55
N THR A 285 -2.70 2.65 13.66
CA THR A 285 -2.30 1.30 14.11
C THR A 285 -2.71 0.25 13.09
N LEU A 286 -3.94 0.30 12.57
CA LEU A 286 -4.43 -0.64 11.56
C LEU A 286 -3.60 -0.58 10.27
N LEU A 287 -3.26 0.63 9.80
CA LEU A 287 -2.43 0.81 8.62
C LEU A 287 -1.03 0.22 8.84
N ALA A 288 -0.41 0.52 9.99
CA ALA A 288 0.90 -0.01 10.35
C ALA A 288 0.90 -1.55 10.39
N LEU A 289 -0.08 -2.15 11.08
CA LEU A 289 -0.23 -3.61 11.16
C LEU A 289 -0.37 -4.24 9.77
N THR A 290 -1.19 -3.63 8.90
CA THR A 290 -1.43 -4.14 7.54
C THR A 290 -0.14 -4.17 6.73
N GLU A 291 0.62 -3.07 6.71
CA GLU A 291 1.86 -2.99 5.94
C GLU A 291 2.99 -3.83 6.52
N TYR A 292 3.16 -3.87 7.85
CA TYR A 292 4.16 -4.75 8.45
C TYR A 292 3.83 -6.23 8.24
N HIS A 293 2.55 -6.63 8.28
CA HIS A 293 2.15 -7.99 7.98
C HIS A 293 2.49 -8.37 6.54
N GLY A 294 2.10 -7.55 5.56
CA GLY A 294 2.44 -7.79 4.15
C GLY A 294 3.95 -7.87 3.90
N GLN A 295 4.73 -7.01 4.56
CA GLN A 295 6.18 -7.08 4.48
C GLN A 295 6.77 -8.32 5.20
N THR A 296 6.20 -8.72 6.33
CA THR A 296 6.64 -9.91 7.11
C THR A 296 6.51 -11.16 6.27
N ASP A 297 5.32 -11.38 5.69
CA ASP A 297 5.02 -12.55 4.87
C ASP A 297 5.97 -12.65 3.68
N TRP A 298 6.20 -11.52 3.00
CA TRP A 298 7.11 -11.47 1.87
C TRP A 298 8.56 -11.74 2.26
N LEU A 299 9.10 -11.03 3.26
CA LEU A 299 10.49 -11.20 3.70
C LEU A 299 10.75 -12.60 4.25
N ALA A 300 9.83 -13.16 5.05
CA ALA A 300 9.97 -14.50 5.60
C ALA A 300 10.04 -15.55 4.48
N GLY A 301 9.21 -15.41 3.44
CA GLY A 301 9.28 -16.26 2.25
C GLY A 301 10.60 -16.14 1.50
N GLN A 302 11.09 -14.92 1.28
CA GLN A 302 12.37 -14.68 0.58
C GLN A 302 13.57 -15.21 1.37
N TYR A 303 13.63 -14.96 2.68
CA TYR A 303 14.73 -15.40 3.52
C TYR A 303 14.78 -16.91 3.68
N ALA A 304 13.62 -17.57 3.82
CA ALA A 304 13.55 -19.02 3.82
C ALA A 304 14.06 -19.63 2.50
N GLN A 305 13.72 -19.05 1.34
CA GLN A 305 14.23 -19.49 0.04
C GLN A 305 15.74 -19.27 -0.11
N ALA A 306 16.26 -18.18 0.46
CA ALA A 306 17.68 -17.85 0.43
C ALA A 306 18.52 -18.56 1.51
N GLY A 307 17.89 -19.32 2.43
CA GLY A 307 18.57 -19.96 3.55
C GLY A 307 19.14 -18.97 4.58
N VAL A 308 18.55 -17.78 4.69
CA VAL A 308 18.95 -16.74 5.63
C VAL A 308 18.27 -17.01 6.98
N ASP A 309 19.04 -17.34 8.00
CA ASP A 309 18.56 -17.64 9.35
C ASP A 309 18.30 -16.35 10.15
N VAL A 310 17.19 -15.68 9.82
CA VAL A 310 16.74 -14.45 10.47
C VAL A 310 15.22 -14.52 10.66
N HIS A 311 14.77 -14.32 11.89
CA HIS A 311 13.34 -14.20 12.18
C HIS A 311 12.82 -12.83 11.73
N VAL A 312 11.77 -12.82 10.90
CA VAL A 312 11.09 -11.57 10.51
C VAL A 312 9.97 -11.30 11.51
N GLY A 313 10.18 -10.34 12.42
CA GLY A 313 9.24 -10.04 13.49
C GLY A 313 7.93 -9.42 12.96
N GLY A 314 6.79 -9.92 13.42
CA GLY A 314 5.49 -9.29 13.19
C GLY A 314 5.26 -8.08 14.10
N LEU A 315 4.49 -7.10 13.63
CA LEU A 315 4.00 -6.01 14.48
C LEU A 315 2.74 -6.49 15.21
N LEU A 316 2.71 -6.35 16.53
CA LEU A 316 1.55 -6.64 17.35
C LEU A 316 0.87 -5.32 17.77
N ALA A 317 -0.41 -5.39 18.10
CA ALA A 317 -1.10 -4.29 18.77
C ALA A 317 -1.82 -4.81 20.01
N ALA A 318 -1.80 -4.02 21.07
CA ALA A 318 -2.61 -4.21 22.26
C ALA A 318 -3.45 -2.95 22.47
N GLU A 319 -4.74 -3.16 22.74
CA GLU A 319 -5.63 -2.08 23.15
C GLU A 319 -6.14 -2.40 24.55
N PRO A 320 -5.65 -1.71 25.59
CA PRO A 320 -6.21 -1.83 26.94
C PRO A 320 -7.70 -1.45 26.90
N MET A 321 -8.51 -2.03 27.79
CA MET A 321 -9.94 -1.67 27.86
C MET A 321 -10.10 -0.15 28.09
N GLY A 322 -10.63 0.56 27.10
CA GLY A 322 -10.78 2.03 27.13
C GLY A 322 -9.47 2.83 26.97
N GLY A 323 -8.36 2.16 26.64
CA GLY A 323 -7.06 2.77 26.41
C GLY A 323 -6.79 3.10 24.94
N VAL A 324 -5.66 3.76 24.68
CA VAL A 324 -5.16 4.02 23.33
C VAL A 324 -4.47 2.76 22.82
N PRO A 325 -4.70 2.34 21.56
CA PRO A 325 -3.98 1.22 20.97
C PRO A 325 -2.47 1.50 20.95
N GLU A 326 -1.71 0.51 21.35
CA GLU A 326 -0.25 0.53 21.41
C GLU A 326 0.31 -0.60 20.55
N THR A 327 1.28 -0.27 19.71
CA THR A 327 2.00 -1.24 18.88
C THR A 327 3.21 -1.81 19.62
N ILE A 328 3.48 -3.09 19.43
CA ILE A 328 4.50 -3.85 20.16
C ILE A 328 5.36 -4.63 19.17
N ALA A 329 6.68 -4.47 19.26
CA ALA A 329 7.65 -5.36 18.66
C ALA A 329 8.16 -6.37 19.69
N VAL A 330 8.54 -7.58 19.26
CA VAL A 330 9.03 -8.63 20.17
C VAL A 330 10.50 -8.90 19.89
N TRP A 331 11.34 -8.69 20.91
CA TRP A 331 12.75 -9.06 20.87
C TRP A 331 12.94 -10.31 21.73
N THR A 332 13.30 -11.42 21.08
CA THR A 332 13.53 -12.71 21.73
C THR A 332 15.02 -12.97 21.92
N ALA A 333 15.42 -13.37 23.12
CA ALA A 333 16.83 -13.66 23.42
C ALA A 333 17.36 -14.83 22.57
N GLY A 334 18.55 -14.64 21.99
CA GLY A 334 19.23 -15.66 21.17
C GLY A 334 18.65 -15.85 19.77
N VAL A 335 17.77 -14.97 19.29
CA VAL A 335 17.16 -15.05 17.96
C VAL A 335 17.51 -13.80 17.15
N SER A 336 18.26 -13.97 16.06
CA SER A 336 18.47 -12.93 15.05
C SER A 336 17.11 -12.49 14.51
N THR A 337 16.76 -11.21 14.70
CA THR A 337 15.40 -10.71 14.42
C THR A 337 15.43 -9.40 13.64
N LEU A 338 14.59 -9.30 12.62
CA LEU A 338 14.20 -8.02 12.01
C LEU A 338 12.97 -7.45 12.70
N LEU A 339 13.18 -6.54 13.65
CA LEU A 339 12.12 -5.89 14.41
C LEU A 339 11.37 -4.86 13.54
N PRO A 340 10.01 -4.84 13.58
CA PRO A 340 9.24 -3.72 13.04
C PRO A 340 9.32 -2.52 13.99
N LYS A 341 9.27 -1.27 13.50
CA LYS A 341 9.08 -0.08 14.37
C LYS A 341 7.73 -0.20 15.10
N ALA A 342 7.75 0.02 16.41
CA ALA A 342 6.59 -0.02 17.29
C ALA A 342 6.63 1.09 18.34
N ASP A 343 5.59 1.21 19.16
CA ASP A 343 5.56 2.12 20.32
C ASP A 343 6.40 1.54 21.48
N THR A 344 6.34 0.22 21.70
CA THR A 344 7.17 -0.49 22.69
C THR A 344 7.84 -1.74 22.14
N ILE A 345 8.88 -2.19 22.83
CA ILE A 345 9.53 -3.48 22.61
C ILE A 345 9.27 -4.36 23.83
N ALA A 346 8.71 -5.55 23.59
CA ALA A 346 8.59 -6.62 24.56
C ALA A 346 9.83 -7.51 24.51
N PHE A 347 10.54 -7.61 25.64
CA PHE A 347 11.70 -8.48 25.80
C PHE A 347 11.25 -9.86 26.29
N VAL A 348 11.53 -10.89 25.51
CA VAL A 348 11.13 -12.28 25.78
C VAL A 348 12.35 -13.18 25.90
N HIS A 349 12.43 -13.96 26.97
CA HIS A 349 13.42 -15.03 27.11
C HIS A 349 12.77 -16.37 26.81
N PRO A 350 13.36 -17.27 25.99
CA PRO A 350 12.77 -18.56 25.66
C PRO A 350 12.36 -19.39 26.88
N ASP A 351 13.22 -19.44 27.92
CA ASP A 351 12.96 -20.25 29.12
C ASP A 351 12.04 -19.59 30.16
N ALA A 352 12.01 -18.25 30.20
CA ALA A 352 11.34 -17.50 31.26
C ALA A 352 10.13 -16.69 30.77
N GLY A 353 9.85 -16.72 29.46
CA GLY A 353 8.76 -15.99 28.83
C GLY A 353 8.97 -14.47 28.79
N PRO A 354 7.88 -13.68 28.65
CA PRO A 354 7.93 -12.23 28.65
C PRO A 354 8.52 -11.68 29.95
N GLN A 355 9.53 -10.82 29.83
CA GLN A 355 10.25 -10.25 30.98
C GLN A 355 9.71 -8.88 31.36
N PHE A 356 9.66 -7.95 30.40
CA PHE A 356 9.15 -6.59 30.55
C PHE A 356 8.94 -5.95 29.17
N ARG A 357 8.34 -4.77 29.14
CA ARG A 357 8.23 -3.91 27.96
C ARG A 357 8.96 -2.60 28.21
N ALA A 358 9.50 -1.98 27.18
CA ALA A 358 10.08 -0.65 27.28
C ALA A 358 9.70 0.20 26.05
N PRO A 359 9.59 1.53 26.18
CA PRO A 359 9.36 2.43 25.06
C PRO A 359 10.42 2.24 23.97
N TRP A 360 9.98 2.19 22.70
CA TRP A 360 10.88 1.95 21.58
C TRP A 360 12.06 2.92 21.58
N ASP A 361 11.78 4.22 21.69
CA ASP A 361 12.81 5.25 21.52
C ASP A 361 13.88 5.16 22.61
N ALA A 362 13.50 4.79 23.84
CA ALA A 362 14.42 4.56 24.94
C ALA A 362 15.34 3.35 24.70
N VAL A 363 14.83 2.30 24.03
CA VAL A 363 15.62 1.14 23.63
C VAL A 363 16.55 1.51 22.47
N ALA A 364 15.99 2.11 21.42
CA ALA A 364 16.71 2.45 20.20
C ALA A 364 17.92 3.34 20.46
N GLU A 365 17.79 4.33 21.34
CA GLU A 365 18.89 5.20 21.76
C GLU A 365 20.00 4.43 22.49
N ARG A 366 19.63 3.51 23.41
CA ARG A 366 20.60 2.80 24.27
C ARG A 366 21.39 1.73 23.56
N VAL A 367 20.78 1.05 22.59
CA VAL A 367 21.42 -0.05 21.86
C VAL A 367 21.86 0.35 20.45
N GLY A 368 21.57 1.58 20.03
CA GLY A 368 21.92 2.09 18.69
C GLY A 368 21.17 1.36 17.58
N LEU A 369 19.85 1.23 17.67
CA LEU A 369 19.06 0.59 16.61
C LEU A 369 19.10 1.42 15.33
N GLU A 370 19.69 0.85 14.28
CA GLU A 370 19.72 1.42 12.93
C GLU A 370 18.73 0.72 12.01
N ALA A 371 18.06 1.51 11.17
CA ALA A 371 17.13 0.97 10.20
C ALA A 371 17.90 0.24 9.08
N GLU A 372 17.45 -0.97 8.77
CA GLU A 372 17.93 -1.75 7.63
C GLU A 372 17.70 -0.99 6.32
N PRO A 373 18.75 -0.80 5.51
CA PRO A 373 18.63 -0.09 4.25
C PRO A 373 17.59 -0.73 3.33
N LEU A 374 16.92 0.11 2.54
CA LEU A 374 16.01 -0.29 1.46
C LEU A 374 14.72 -1.01 1.91
N LEU A 375 14.51 -1.23 3.21
CA LEU A 375 13.27 -1.80 3.73
C LEU A 375 12.25 -0.70 4.07
N ALA A 376 11.03 -0.87 3.54
CA ALA A 376 9.91 0.01 3.80
C ALA A 376 8.62 -0.82 4.01
N PRO A 377 7.92 -0.73 5.16
CA PRO A 377 8.28 0.09 6.34
C PRO A 377 9.63 -0.32 6.96
N PRO A 378 10.27 0.58 7.74
CA PRO A 378 11.62 0.35 8.27
C PRO A 378 11.65 -0.84 9.23
N ARG A 379 12.73 -1.61 9.16
CA ARG A 379 13.00 -2.70 10.10
C ARG A 379 14.37 -2.53 10.72
N TYR A 380 14.57 -3.11 11.89
CA TYR A 380 15.78 -2.96 12.68
C TYR A 380 16.31 -4.33 13.01
N ARG A 381 17.49 -4.67 12.50
CA ARG A 381 18.13 -5.94 12.77
C ARG A 381 18.74 -5.95 14.16
N VAL A 382 18.43 -6.99 14.90
CA VAL A 382 19.04 -7.27 16.20
C VAL A 382 19.59 -8.69 16.17
N GLU A 383 20.86 -8.83 16.54
CA GLU A 383 21.56 -10.12 16.60
C GLU A 383 21.74 -10.56 18.05
N ASP A 384 22.24 -9.64 18.89
CA ASP A 384 22.60 -9.92 20.27
C ASP A 384 21.53 -9.48 21.27
N TRP A 385 21.43 -10.19 22.38
CA TRP A 385 20.62 -9.75 23.51
C TRP A 385 21.28 -8.56 24.22
N PRO A 386 20.56 -7.49 24.60
CA PRO A 386 21.17 -6.36 25.30
C PRO A 386 21.83 -6.79 26.61
N SER A 387 22.90 -6.09 27.00
CA SER A 387 23.65 -6.42 28.21
C SER A 387 22.74 -6.32 29.47
N PRO A 388 23.02 -7.08 30.53
CA PRO A 388 22.25 -7.01 31.77
C PRO A 388 22.15 -5.59 32.35
N GLU A 389 23.20 -4.77 32.18
CA GLU A 389 23.21 -3.38 32.59
C GLU A 389 22.21 -2.53 31.79
N VAL A 390 22.21 -2.66 30.47
CA VAL A 390 21.24 -1.96 29.59
C VAL A 390 19.81 -2.40 29.92
N LEU A 391 19.58 -3.70 30.12
CA LEU A 391 18.25 -4.21 30.51
C LEU A 391 17.80 -3.69 31.87
N ALA A 392 18.70 -3.60 32.85
CA ALA A 392 18.39 -3.04 34.17
C ALA A 392 18.00 -1.55 34.09
N GLN A 393 18.72 -0.78 33.28
CA GLN A 393 18.40 0.63 33.02
C GLN A 393 17.06 0.80 32.30
N LEU A 394 16.77 -0.05 31.31
CA LEU A 394 15.50 -0.03 30.60
C LEU A 394 14.32 -0.35 31.51
N ARG A 395 14.48 -1.30 32.45
CA ARG A 395 13.44 -1.65 33.44
C ARG A 395 13.10 -0.52 34.41
N THR A 396 14.04 0.39 34.67
CA THR A 396 13.80 1.52 35.58
C THR A 396 12.97 2.61 34.90
N ASN A 397 12.98 2.65 33.56
CA ASN A 397 12.23 3.60 32.74
C ASN A 397 11.04 2.94 32.01
N ALA A 398 10.70 1.71 32.38
CA ALA A 398 9.67 0.87 31.77
C ALA A 398 8.27 1.14 32.34
#